data_AF-A0A535I583-F1
#
_entry.id   AF-A0A535I583-F1
#
_cell.length_a   1.000
_cell.length_b   1.000
_cell.length_c   1.000
_cell.angle_alpha   90.00
_cell.angle_beta   90.00
_cell.angle_gamma   90.00
#
_symmetry.space_group_name_H-M   'P 1'
#
loop_
_entity.id
_entity.type
_entity.pdbx_description
1 polymer ?
#
loop_
_entity_poly.entity_id
_entity_poly.type
_entity_poly.pdbx_seq_one_letter_code
_entity_poly.pdbx_strand_id
1 'polypeptide(L)'
;MGEHERTLVRLGKILEQIARPHGCDEALPVEVQASLWQLGFPCNGLTPREVLIPRLWARKRSLLIGIGHEWRGPGITPPSAA
;
A
#
# COMPACT_ATOMS: atom_id res chain seq x y z
N MET A 1 3.80 -14.01 11.35
CA MET A 1 3.65 -12.93 10.35
C MET A 1 4.61 -13.18 9.20
N GLY A 2 4.07 -13.55 8.05
CA GLY A 2 4.80 -13.66 6.79
C GLY A 2 5.30 -12.30 6.29
N GLU A 3 6.21 -12.32 5.33
CA GLU A 3 6.79 -11.12 4.72
C GLU A 3 5.72 -10.24 4.04
N HIS A 4 4.69 -10.86 3.45
CA HIS A 4 3.55 -10.16 2.87
C HIS A 4 2.72 -9.41 3.91
N GLU A 5 2.45 -10.02 5.07
CA GLU A 5 1.73 -9.37 6.18
C GLU A 5 2.53 -8.19 6.75
N ARG A 6 3.84 -8.35 6.92
CA ARG A 6 4.72 -7.25 7.37
C ARG A 6 4.72 -6.09 6.39
N THR A 7 4.76 -6.38 5.09
CA THR A 7 4.67 -5.39 4.02
C THR A 7 3.33 -4.67 4.04
N LEU A 8 2.21 -5.38 4.27
CA LEU A 8 0.88 -4.78 4.40
C LEU A 8 0.77 -3.84 5.60
N VAL A 9 1.29 -4.25 6.76
CA VAL A 9 1.31 -3.39 7.96
C VAL A 9 2.11 -2.11 7.69
N ARG A 10 3.26 -2.23 7.03
CA ARG A 10 4.10 -1.09 6.66
C ARG A 10 3.39 -0.16 5.67
N LEU A 11 2.76 -0.70 4.62
CA LEU A 11 1.95 0.07 3.66
C LEU A 11 0.78 0.79 4.33
N GLY A 12 0.11 0.14 5.29
CA GLY A 12 -0.98 0.74 6.05
C GLY A 12 -0.54 1.97 6.83
N LYS A 13 0.58 1.88 7.55
CA LYS A 13 1.15 3.01 8.30
C LYS A 13 1.53 4.18 7.38
N ILE A 14 2.14 3.89 6.23
CA ILE A 14 2.53 4.92 5.26
C ILE A 14 1.30 5.61 4.68
N LEU A 15 0.26 4.84 4.31
CA LEU A 15 -0.99 5.40 3.80
C LEU A 15 -1.68 6.29 4.83
N GLU A 16 -1.71 5.90 6.11
CA GLU A 16 -2.26 6.73 7.19
C GLU A 16 -1.52 8.07 7.31
N GLN A 17 -0.19 8.05 7.23
CA GLN A 17 0.62 9.26 7.28
C GLN A 17 0.39 10.18 6.09
N ILE A 18 0.21 9.64 4.88
CA ILE A 18 0.03 10.44 3.66
C ILE A 18 -1.42 10.95 3.53
N ALA A 19 -2.40 10.15 3.97
CA ALA A 19 -3.83 10.45 3.84
C ALA A 19 -4.36 11.38 4.94
N ARG A 20 -3.58 11.64 6.00
CA ARG A 20 -3.95 12.69 6.97
C ARG A 20 -4.12 14.04 6.25
N PRO A 21 -5.03 14.91 6.71
CA PRO A 21 -5.11 16.26 6.21
C PRO A 21 -3.83 16.99 6.59
N HIS A 22 -2.98 17.20 5.61
CA HIS A 22 -1.77 18.01 5.70
C HIS A 22 -1.96 19.24 4.81
N GLY A 23 -1.20 20.30 5.04
CA GLY A 23 -1.20 21.45 4.14
C GLY A 23 -0.91 21.01 2.70
N CYS A 24 -1.64 21.56 1.72
CA CYS A 24 -1.52 21.18 0.30
C CYS A 24 -0.09 21.29 -0.25
N ASP A 25 0.75 22.16 0.33
CA ASP A 25 2.14 22.40 -0.08
C ASP A 25 3.18 21.72 0.84
N GLU A 26 2.72 20.95 1.83
CA GLU A 26 3.64 20.36 2.79
C GLU A 26 4.32 19.12 2.18
N ALA A 27 5.65 19.15 2.14
CA ALA A 27 6.45 18.02 1.69
C ALA A 27 6.20 16.78 2.57
N LEU A 28 6.37 15.59 2.00
CA LEU A 28 6.29 14.36 2.79
C LEU A 28 7.47 14.29 3.79
N PRO A 29 7.26 13.78 5.01
CA PRO A 29 8.35 13.54 5.94
C PRO A 29 9.43 12.65 5.32
N VAL A 30 10.71 12.92 5.61
CA VAL A 30 11.86 12.15 5.08
C VAL A 30 11.72 10.66 5.35
N GLU A 31 11.21 10.30 6.54
CA GLU A 31 10.92 8.93 6.94
C GLU A 31 9.88 8.24 6.05
N VAL A 32 8.84 8.98 5.61
CA VAL A 32 7.84 8.48 4.67
C VAL A 32 8.45 8.30 3.29
N GLN A 33 9.27 9.25 2.83
CA GLN A 33 9.96 9.16 1.54
C GLN A 33 10.92 7.95 1.50
N ALA A 34 11.74 7.77 2.53
CA ALA A 34 12.64 6.62 2.66
C ALA A 34 11.88 5.29 2.66
N SER A 35 10.74 5.24 3.34
CA SER A 35 9.88 4.06 3.38
C SER A 35 9.24 3.75 2.02
N LEU A 36 8.84 4.77 1.26
CA LEU A 36 8.33 4.63 -0.10
C LEU A 36 9.41 4.10 -1.05
N TRP A 37 10.64 4.61 -0.93
CA TRP A 37 11.81 4.12 -1.67
C TRP A 37 12.09 2.65 -1.40
N GLN A 38 12.07 2.21 -0.14
CA GLN A 38 12.24 0.79 0.21
C GLN A 38 11.14 -0.10 -0.37
N LEU A 39 9.95 0.45 -0.63
CA LEU A 39 8.86 -0.27 -1.29
C LEU A 39 8.95 -0.18 -2.82
N GLY A 40 9.96 0.48 -3.38
CA GLY A 40 10.13 0.64 -4.83
C GLY A 40 9.23 1.72 -5.44
N PHE A 41 8.76 2.68 -4.64
CA PHE A 41 8.11 3.89 -5.12
C PHE A 41 9.12 5.04 -5.09
N PRO A 42 9.74 5.40 -6.24
CA PRO A 42 10.55 6.60 -6.32
C PRO A 42 9.66 7.81 -6.07
N CYS A 43 9.87 8.47 -4.94
CA CYS A 43 9.20 9.70 -4.57
C CYS A 43 10.26 10.77 -4.48
N ASN A 44 10.15 11.78 -5.33
CA ASN A 44 10.99 12.96 -5.24
C ASN A 44 10.18 13.98 -4.43
N GLY A 45 10.81 14.96 -3.78
CA GLY A 45 10.08 15.99 -3.01
C GLY A 45 9.01 16.76 -3.80
N LEU A 46 9.00 16.61 -5.13
CA LEU A 46 8.04 17.19 -6.08
C LEU A 46 6.90 16.24 -6.49
N THR A 47 6.88 14.98 -6.05
CA THR A 47 5.83 14.04 -6.44
C THR A 47 4.53 14.34 -5.67
N PRO A 48 3.42 14.67 -6.35
CA PRO A 48 2.17 15.01 -5.68
C PRO A 48 1.64 13.83 -4.87
N ARG A 49 1.13 14.10 -3.67
CA ARG A 49 0.49 13.08 -2.82
C ARG A 49 -0.67 12.39 -3.53
N GLU A 50 -1.41 13.13 -4.34
CA GLU A 50 -2.52 12.64 -5.17
C GLU A 50 -2.09 11.56 -6.18
N VAL A 51 -0.82 11.53 -6.58
CA VAL A 51 -0.26 10.48 -7.45
C VAL A 51 0.19 9.28 -6.62
N LEU A 52 0.66 9.50 -5.39
CA LEU A 52 1.19 8.47 -4.51
C LEU A 52 0.09 7.64 -3.86
N ILE A 53 -0.97 8.27 -3.36
CA ILE A 53 -2.10 7.61 -2.70
C ILE A 53 -2.71 6.49 -3.56
N PRO A 54 -3.11 6.71 -4.83
CA PRO A 54 -3.71 5.66 -5.65
C PRO A 54 -2.73 4.53 -5.97
N ARG A 55 -1.44 4.84 -6.17
CA ARG A 55 -0.39 3.83 -6.42
C ARG A 55 -0.16 2.93 -5.21
N LEU A 56 -0.10 3.51 -4.02
CA LEU A 56 0.02 2.77 -2.76
C LEU A 56 -1.22 1.93 -2.49
N TRP A 57 -2.41 2.47 -2.76
CA TRP A 57 -3.67 1.73 -2.66
C TRP A 57 -3.72 0.54 -3.62
N ALA A 58 -3.32 0.74 -4.89
CA ALA A 58 -3.26 -0.32 -5.88
C ALA A 58 -2.32 -1.46 -5.42
N ARG A 59 -1.14 -1.12 -4.89
CA ARG A 59 -0.20 -2.13 -4.38
C ARG A 59 -0.68 -2.83 -3.11
N LYS A 60 -1.29 -2.11 -2.17
CA LYS A 60 -1.92 -2.71 -0.99
C LYS A 60 -3.03 -3.68 -1.41
N ARG A 61 -3.88 -3.30 -2.37
CA ARG A 61 -4.92 -4.19 -2.92
C ARG A 61 -4.32 -5.41 -3.61
N SER A 62 -3.29 -5.23 -4.43
CA SER A 62 -2.60 -6.35 -5.10
C SER A 62 -1.99 -7.33 -4.09
N LEU A 63 -1.40 -6.84 -3.00
CA LEU A 63 -0.88 -7.68 -1.92
C LEU A 63 -2.00 -8.38 -1.14
N LEU A 64 -3.11 -7.69 -0.86
CA LEU A 64 -4.28 -8.30 -0.23
C LEU A 64 -4.93 -9.38 -1.10
N ILE A 65 -4.99 -9.18 -2.42
CA ILE A 65 -5.48 -10.19 -3.37
C ILE A 65 -4.50 -11.36 -3.45
N GLY A 66 -3.19 -11.07 -3.52
CA GLY A 66 -2.14 -12.08 -3.49
C GLY A 66 -2.27 -12.95 -2.24
N ILE A 67 -2.29 -12.34 -1.05
CA ILE A 67 -2.49 -13.01 0.24
C ILE A 67 -3.85 -13.72 0.32
N GLY A 68 -4.91 -13.11 -0.20
CA GLY A 68 -6.26 -13.70 -0.27
C GLY A 68 -6.36 -14.90 -1.20
N HIS A 69 -5.46 -15.02 -2.18
CA HIS A 69 -5.34 -16.22 -3.02
C HIS A 69 -4.59 -17.35 -2.28
N GLU A 70 -3.67 -17.02 -1.36
CA GLU A 70 -3.01 -17.97 -0.45
C GLU A 70 -3.93 -18.35 0.71
N TRP A 71 -4.76 -17.41 1.17
CA TRP A 71 -5.83 -17.62 2.13
C TRP A 71 -7.12 -18.04 1.42
N ARG A 72 -7.14 -19.25 0.88
CA ARG A 72 -8.40 -20.01 0.86
C ARG A 72 -8.78 -20.31 2.30
N GLY A 73 -9.51 -19.40 2.94
CA GLY A 73 -10.24 -19.73 4.15
C GLY A 73 -11.09 -21.00 3.92
N PRO A 74 -11.33 -21.81 4.96
CA PRO A 74 -12.09 -23.05 4.81
C PRO A 74 -13.54 -22.70 4.44
N GLY A 75 -13.89 -22.77 3.15
CA GLY A 75 -15.29 -22.72 2.71
C GLY A 75 -15.67 -21.85 1.51
N ILE A 76 -14.74 -21.25 0.75
CA ILE A 76 -15.13 -20.56 -0.50
C ILE A 76 -14.75 -21.39 -1.73
N THR A 77 -15.70 -22.18 -2.19
CA THR A 77 -15.82 -22.64 -3.58
C THR A 77 -16.06 -21.42 -4.46
N PRO A 78 -15.27 -21.15 -5.53
CA PRO A 78 -15.76 -20.27 -6.59
C PRO A 78 -16.93 -20.98 -7.30
N PRO A 79 -17.99 -20.26 -7.72
CA PRO A 79 -19.07 -20.89 -8.46
C PRO A 79 -18.52 -21.39 -9.81
N SER A 80 -18.89 -22.62 -10.12
CA SER A 80 -18.66 -23.27 -11.40
C SER A 80 -19.33 -22.47 -12.53
N ALA A 81 -18.60 -22.23 -13.64
CA ALA A 81 -19.19 -22.08 -14.98
C ALA A 81 -18.10 -22.06 -16.06
N ALA A 82 -17.89 -23.21 -16.71
CA ALA A 82 -17.95 -23.41 -18.16
C ALA A 82 -17.63 -24.88 -18.47
#